data_AF-A0A0M0G9K8-F1
#
_entry.id   AF-A0A0M0G9K8-F1
#
_cell.length_a   1.000
_cell.length_b   1.000
_cell.length_c   1.000
_cell.angle_alpha   90.00
_cell.angle_beta   90.00
_cell.angle_gamma   90.00
#
_symmetry.space_group_name_H-M   'P 1'
#
loop_
_entity.id
_entity.type
_entity.pdbx_description
1 polymer ?
#
loop_
_entity_poly.entity_id
_entity_poly.type
_entity_poly.pdbx_seq_one_letter_code
_entity_poly.pdbx_strand_id
1 'polypeptide(L)'
;MTFGAVLKACRERAGLTQEEIAEKLHRSRSCISKIESDRKTLDVSTLIRWADATSAKDVACAIVTGVDPVMIMQQLMPLIGGLLIWI
;
A
#
# COMPACT_ATOMS: atom_id res chain seq x y z
N MET A 1 0.92 -12.87 -4.10
CA MET A 1 1.28 -11.48 -4.46
C MET A 1 2.62 -11.15 -3.84
N THR A 2 3.43 -10.33 -4.49
CA THR A 2 4.70 -9.88 -3.93
C THR A 2 4.48 -8.68 -3.00
N PHE A 3 5.44 -8.42 -2.12
CA PHE A 3 5.38 -7.39 -1.10
C PHE A 3 5.12 -5.98 -1.68
N GLY A 4 5.77 -5.65 -2.79
CA GLY A 4 5.57 -4.41 -3.52
C GLY A 4 4.14 -4.21 -4.02
N ALA A 5 3.47 -5.28 -4.44
CA ALA A 5 2.09 -5.21 -4.91
C ALA A 5 1.10 -4.82 -3.79
N VAL A 6 1.36 -5.27 -2.55
CA VAL A 6 0.55 -4.91 -1.37
C VAL A 6 0.69 -3.41 -1.06
N LEU A 7 1.90 -2.87 -1.10
CA LEU A 7 2.15 -1.44 -0.89
C LEU A 7 1.51 -0.57 -1.96
N LYS A 8 1.57 -1.03 -3.21
CA LYS A 8 0.90 -0.39 -4.35
C LYS A 8 -0.60 -0.28 -4.11
N ALA A 9 -1.25 -1.38 -3.72
CA ALA A 9 -2.68 -1.38 -3.46
C ALA A 9 -3.05 -0.51 -2.23
N CYS A 10 -2.21 -0.43 -1.20
CA CYS A 10 -2.40 0.53 -0.10
C CYS A 10 -2.36 1.99 -0.58
N ARG A 11 -1.40 2.31 -1.47
CA ARG A 11 -1.28 3.64 -2.08
C ARG A 11 -2.51 3.99 -2.91
N GLU A 12 -2.95 3.08 -3.77
CA GLU A 12 -4.11 3.29 -4.66
C GLU A 12 -5.40 3.47 -3.87
N ARG A 13 -5.60 2.70 -2.79
CA ARG A 13 -6.73 2.87 -1.87
C ARG A 13 -6.72 4.22 -1.17
N ALA A 14 -5.54 4.75 -0.86
CA ALA A 14 -5.39 6.09 -0.30
C ALA A 14 -5.58 7.22 -1.34
N GLY A 15 -5.85 6.88 -2.62
CA GLY A 15 -6.05 7.85 -3.69
C GLY A 15 -4.77 8.57 -4.11
N LEU A 16 -3.60 8.04 -3.78
CA LEU A 16 -2.32 8.69 -4.04
C LEU A 16 -1.69 8.18 -5.35
N THR A 17 -1.11 9.08 -6.13
CA THR A 17 -0.17 8.78 -7.21
C THR A 17 1.20 8.37 -6.66
N GLN A 18 2.05 7.80 -7.51
CA GLN A 18 3.42 7.46 -7.10
C GLN A 18 4.25 8.72 -6.78
N GLU A 19 3.99 9.82 -7.48
CA GLU A 19 4.58 11.13 -7.24
C GLU A 19 4.18 11.68 -5.86
N GLU A 20 2.89 11.68 -5.52
CA GLU A 20 2.40 12.22 -4.24
C GLU A 20 2.93 11.43 -3.02
N ILE A 21 2.98 10.11 -3.09
CA ILE A 21 3.58 9.33 -1.99
C ILE A 21 5.10 9.50 -1.95
N ALA A 22 5.76 9.70 -3.09
CA ALA A 22 7.19 9.97 -3.14
C ALA A 22 7.53 11.27 -2.40
N GLU A 23 6.73 12.32 -2.60
CA GLU A 23 6.84 13.58 -1.87
C GLU A 23 6.66 13.39 -0.36
N LYS A 24 5.60 12.69 0.06
CA LYS A 24 5.34 12.38 1.47
C LYS A 24 6.46 11.58 2.15
N LEU A 25 7.13 10.72 1.39
CA LEU A 25 8.22 9.87 1.89
C LEU A 25 9.61 10.48 1.71
N HIS A 26 9.71 11.66 1.09
CA HIS A 26 10.98 12.28 0.66
C HIS A 26 11.86 11.32 -0.15
N ARG A 27 11.24 10.66 -1.13
CA ARG A 27 11.88 9.74 -2.08
C ARG A 27 11.60 10.20 -3.51
N SER A 28 12.33 9.63 -4.46
CA SER A 28 11.99 9.81 -5.88
C SER A 28 10.84 8.89 -6.28
N ARG A 29 10.02 9.30 -7.25
CA ARG A 29 8.98 8.44 -7.82
C ARG A 29 9.55 7.11 -8.38
N SER A 30 10.75 7.13 -8.95
CA SER A 30 11.45 5.92 -9.39
C SER A 30 11.74 4.96 -8.22
N CYS A 31 12.06 5.48 -7.03
CA CYS A 31 12.23 4.67 -5.82
C CYS A 31 10.91 3.98 -5.45
N ILE A 32 9.79 4.71 -5.45
CA ILE A 32 8.44 4.16 -5.21
C ILE A 32 8.12 3.07 -6.22
N SER A 33 8.32 3.32 -7.52
CA SER A 33 8.07 2.33 -8.57
C SER A 33 8.91 1.05 -8.41
N LYS A 34 10.17 1.17 -7.99
CA LYS A 34 11.03 0.00 -7.73
C LYS A 34 10.60 -0.78 -6.49
N ILE A 35 10.14 -0.09 -5.45
CA ILE A 35 9.57 -0.74 -4.25
C ILE A 35 8.29 -1.51 -4.63
N GLU A 36 7.38 -0.88 -5.36
CA GLU A 36 6.09 -1.49 -5.77
C GLU A 36 6.25 -2.66 -6.74
N SER A 37 7.40 -2.76 -7.42
CA SER A 37 7.73 -3.86 -8.34
C SER A 37 8.79 -4.81 -7.78
N ASP A 38 9.05 -4.75 -6.47
CA ASP A 38 10.03 -5.59 -5.74
C ASP A 38 11.45 -5.54 -6.30
N ARG A 39 11.77 -4.52 -7.11
CA ARG A 39 13.12 -4.23 -7.62
C ARG A 39 13.98 -3.43 -6.65
N LYS A 40 13.44 -3.06 -5.49
CA LYS A 40 14.16 -2.42 -4.39
C LYS A 40 13.56 -2.88 -3.07
N THR A 41 14.44 -3.29 -2.15
CA THR A 41 14.07 -3.62 -0.78
C THR A 41 13.57 -2.38 -0.04
N LEU A 42 12.55 -2.59 0.80
CA LEU A 42 12.00 -1.57 1.68
C LEU A 42 12.62 -1.71 3.06
N ASP A 43 13.13 -0.62 3.63
CA ASP A 43 13.51 -0.57 5.04
C ASP A 43 12.30 -0.34 5.95
N VAL A 44 12.39 -0.79 7.21
CA VAL A 44 11.29 -0.69 8.18
C VAL A 44 10.86 0.76 8.43
N SER A 45 11.79 1.71 8.41
CA SER A 45 11.47 3.13 8.61
C SER A 45 10.58 3.68 7.49
N THR A 46 10.84 3.25 6.26
CA THR A 46 10.06 3.60 5.07
C THR A 46 8.70 2.89 5.11
N LEU A 47 8.63 1.64 5.58
CA LEU A 47 7.36 0.94 5.79
C LEU A 47 6.44 1.67 6.76
N ILE A 48 6.96 2.13 7.90
CA ILE A 48 6.17 2.88 8.90
C ILE A 48 5.62 4.17 8.28
N ARG A 49 6.48 4.96 7.62
CA ARG A 49 6.03 6.20 6.97
C ARG A 49 5.03 5.95 5.84
N TRP A 50 5.18 4.85 5.11
CA TRP A 50 4.24 4.44 4.07
C TRP A 50 2.87 4.13 4.68
N ALA A 51 2.85 3.38 5.77
CA ALA A 51 1.64 3.04 6.50
C ALA A 51 0.94 4.28 7.07
N ASP A 52 1.69 5.26 7.57
CA ASP A 52 1.15 6.56 7.99
C ASP A 52 0.54 7.33 6.81
N ALA A 53 1.28 7.43 5.70
CA ALA A 53 0.84 8.15 4.50
C ALA A 53 -0.41 7.55 3.83
N THR A 54 -0.62 6.25 3.99
CA THR A 54 -1.73 5.50 3.36
C THR A 54 -2.82 5.06 4.33
N SER A 55 -2.70 5.41 5.63
CA SER A 55 -3.59 4.90 6.68
C SER A 55 -3.73 3.37 6.64
N ALA A 56 -2.59 2.67 6.59
CA ALA A 56 -2.49 1.21 6.42
C ALA A 56 -1.57 0.57 7.50
N LYS A 57 -1.74 0.97 8.76
CA LYS A 57 -0.93 0.48 9.90
C LYS A 57 -1.17 -1.00 10.21
N ASP A 58 -2.40 -1.45 10.01
CA ASP A 58 -2.83 -2.84 10.06
C ASP A 58 -2.04 -3.70 9.07
N VAL A 59 -1.88 -3.23 7.83
CA VAL A 59 -1.10 -3.93 6.79
C VAL A 59 0.37 -4.00 7.16
N ALA A 60 0.96 -2.91 7.66
CA ALA A 60 2.34 -2.91 8.12
C ALA A 60 2.56 -3.88 9.31
N CYS A 61 1.59 -3.99 10.22
CA CYS A 61 1.63 -4.95 11.32
C CYS A 61 1.60 -6.40 10.81
N ALA A 62 0.71 -6.72 9.86
CA ALA A 62 0.66 -8.05 9.26
C ALA A 62 1.98 -8.44 8.59
N ILE A 63 2.54 -7.53 7.80
CA ILE A 63 3.85 -7.70 7.17
C ILE A 63 4.93 -8.08 8.20
N VAL A 64 5.01 -7.35 9.32
CA VAL A 64 6.06 -7.54 10.33
C VAL A 64 5.83 -8.81 11.15
N THR A 65 4.57 -9.15 11.41
CA THR A 65 4.19 -10.33 12.22
C THR A 65 4.19 -11.63 11.42
N GLY A 66 4.39 -11.57 10.10
CA GLY A 66 4.32 -12.73 9.21
C GLY A 66 2.89 -13.23 8.96
N VAL A 67 1.88 -12.45 9.35
CA VAL A 67 0.49 -12.70 8.96
C VAL A 67 0.34 -12.33 7.49
N ASP A 68 -0.29 -13.21 6.70
CA ASP A 68 -0.47 -12.95 5.27
C ASP A 68 -1.23 -11.62 5.07
N PRO A 69 -0.60 -10.58 4.47
CA PRO A 69 -1.24 -9.28 4.27
C PRO A 69 -2.49 -9.36 3.39
N VAL A 70 -2.62 -10.42 2.59
CA VAL A 70 -3.81 -10.67 1.75
C VAL A 70 -5.06 -10.84 2.60
N MET A 71 -4.94 -11.44 3.79
CA MET A 71 -6.08 -11.64 4.70
C MET A 71 -6.66 -10.30 5.19
N ILE A 72 -5.80 -9.30 5.39
CA ILE A 72 -6.23 -7.94 5.76
C ILE A 72 -6.85 -7.22 4.56
N MET A 73 -6.33 -7.42 3.35
CA MET A 73 -6.86 -6.77 2.15
C MET A 73 -8.31 -7.14 1.82
N GLN A 74 -8.74 -8.36 2.14
CA GLN A 74 -10.14 -8.79 1.92
C GLN A 74 -11.14 -8.03 2.79
N GLN A 75 -10.74 -7.59 3.99
CA GLN A 75 -11.58 -6.78 4.87
C GLN A 75 -11.58 -5.29 4.50
N LEU A 76 -10.62 -4.86 3.66
CA LEU A 76 -10.42 -3.47 3.25
C LEU A 76 -11.03 -3.11 1.90
N MET A 77 -11.66 -4.07 1.20
CA MET A 77 -12.42 -3.78 -0.02
C MET A 77 -13.84 -3.33 0.37
N PRO A 78 -14.24 -2.06 0.14
CA PRO A 78 -15.65 -1.73 0.15
C PRO A 78 -16.32 -2.55 -0.97
N LEU A 79 -17.49 -3.11 -0.68
CA LEU A 79 -18.39 -3.71 -1.65
C LEU A 79 -18.78 -2.68 -2.73
N ILE A 80 -17.92 -2.41 -3.71
CA ILE A 80 -18.22 -1.50 -4.82
C ILE A 80 -19.32 -2.09 -5.73
N GLY A 81 -19.66 -3.37 -5.58
CA GLY A 81 -20.66 -4.05 -6.41
C GLY A 81 -22.14 -3.75 -6.10
N GLY A 82 -22.48 -3.03 -5.03
CA GLY A 82 -23.88 -2.86 -4.60
C GLY A 82 -24.61 -1.63 -5.14
N LEU A 83 -23.89 -0.57 -5.51
CA LEU A 83 -24.48 0.76 -5.73
C LEU A 83 -24.50 1.22 -7.20
N LEU A 84 -23.83 0.52 -8.11
CA LEU A 84 -23.78 0.87 -9.54
C LEU A 84 -24.77 0.09 -10.42
N ILE A 85 -25.59 -0.81 -9.85
CA ILE A 85 -26.56 -1.62 -10.61
C ILE A 85 -27.99 -1.02 -10.56
N TRP A 86 -28.23 0.03 -9.76
CA TRP A 86 -29.53 0.68 -9.64
C TRP A 86 -29.44 2.22 -9.66
N ILE A 87 -28.81 2.79 -10.70
CA ILE A 87 -29.12 4.14 -11.22
C ILE A 87 -29.09 4.07 -12.75
#